data_AF-A0A2M9QAE2-F1
#
_entry.id   AF-A0A2M9QAE2-F1
#
_cell.length_a   1.000
_cell.length_b   1.000
_cell.length_c   1.000
_cell.angle_alpha   90.00
_cell.angle_beta   90.00
_cell.angle_gamma   90.00
#
_symmetry.space_group_name_H-M   'P 1'
#
loop_
_entity.id
_entity.type
_entity.pdbx_description
1 polymer ?
#
loop_
_entity_poly.entity_id
_entity_poly.type
_entity_poly.pdbx_seq_one_letter_code
_entity_poly.pdbx_strand_id
1 'polypeptide(L)'
;MKDIKKYGFLVFTIVLSAIGFLIIIYGVENGADSANEYLSTSMGGSMDTDSFLLIMKGYILSNFILGGILLLVGLSFFCMSLYKLLKEMDLGD
;
A
#
# COMPACT_ATOMS: atom_id res chain seq x y z
N MET A 1 -25.84 -4.84 15.96
CA MET A 1 -25.33 -4.99 14.56
C MET A 1 -24.58 -3.75 14.05
N LYS A 2 -24.98 -2.52 14.39
CA LYS A 2 -24.27 -1.29 13.92
C LYS A 2 -22.84 -1.18 14.46
N ASP A 3 -22.62 -1.58 15.70
CA ASP A 3 -21.31 -1.45 16.36
C ASP A 3 -20.28 -2.43 15.81
N ILE A 4 -20.68 -3.69 15.56
CA ILE A 4 -19.84 -4.71 14.92
C ILE A 4 -19.33 -4.24 13.55
N LYS A 5 -20.20 -3.58 12.76
CA LYS A 5 -19.82 -3.03 11.45
C LYS A 5 -18.84 -1.87 11.57
N LYS A 6 -18.99 -1.01 12.58
CA LYS A 6 -18.07 0.10 12.86
C LYS A 6 -16.68 -0.38 13.26
N TYR A 7 -16.61 -1.26 14.27
CA TYR A 7 -15.33 -1.80 14.73
C TYR A 7 -14.66 -2.65 13.64
N GLY A 8 -15.43 -3.43 12.89
CA GLY A 8 -14.92 -4.17 11.74
C GLY A 8 -14.35 -3.27 10.64
N PHE A 9 -15.04 -2.17 10.31
CA PHE A 9 -14.53 -1.19 9.34
C PHE A 9 -13.26 -0.50 9.83
N LEU A 10 -13.19 -0.16 11.13
CA LEU A 10 -12.01 0.46 11.73
C LEU A 10 -10.79 -0.48 11.65
N VAL A 11 -10.96 -1.74 12.05
CA VAL A 11 -9.89 -2.77 11.92
C VAL A 11 -9.47 -2.94 10.47
N PHE A 12 -10.42 -3.00 9.53
CA PHE A 12 -10.11 -3.07 8.10
C PHE A 12 -9.26 -1.89 7.63
N THR A 13 -9.59 -0.66 8.03
CA THR A 13 -8.80 0.53 7.63
C THR A 13 -7.39 0.53 8.21
N ILE A 14 -7.19 0.03 9.43
CA ILE A 14 -5.86 -0.15 10.03
C ILE A 14 -5.04 -1.16 9.22
N VAL A 15 -5.63 -2.32 8.92
CA VAL A 15 -4.96 -3.36 8.13
C VAL A 15 -4.62 -2.85 6.74
N LEU A 16 -5.54 -2.13 6.09
CA LEU A 16 -5.33 -1.56 4.76
C LEU A 16 -4.17 -0.53 4.76
N SER A 17 -4.13 0.34 5.77
CA SER A 17 -3.06 1.33 5.91
C SER A 17 -1.71 0.66 6.20
N ALA A 18 -1.69 -0.38 7.05
CA ALA A 18 -0.50 -1.17 7.34
C ALA A 18 0.04 -1.88 6.09
N ILE A 19 -0.84 -2.48 5.26
CA ILE A 19 -0.46 -3.10 3.99
C ILE A 19 0.13 -2.05 3.04
N GLY A 20 -0.52 -0.89 2.90
CA GLY A 20 0.01 0.21 2.08
C GLY A 20 1.40 0.66 2.54
N PHE A 21 1.60 0.76 3.86
CA PHE A 21 2.90 1.10 4.45
C PHE A 21 3.97 0.06 4.14
N LEU A 22 3.66 -1.23 4.31
CA LEU A 22 4.59 -2.32 4.03
C LEU A 22 4.99 -2.34 2.55
N ILE A 23 4.05 -2.13 1.63
CA ILE A 23 4.33 -2.07 0.19
C ILE A 23 5.31 -0.92 -0.14
N ILE A 24 5.21 0.22 0.56
CA ILE A 24 6.12 1.35 0.39
C ILE A 24 7.52 1.01 0.93
N ILE A 25 7.61 0.47 2.15
CA ILE A 25 8.89 0.15 2.80
C ILE A 25 9.67 -0.91 2.01
N TYR A 26 8.99 -1.97 1.58
CA TYR A 26 9.58 -3.04 0.77
C TYR A 26 9.51 -2.76 -0.73
N GLY A 27 9.04 -1.58 -1.15
CA GLY A 27 8.77 -1.27 -2.56
C GLY A 27 10.03 -1.28 -3.44
N VAL A 28 11.19 -0.94 -2.85
CA VAL A 28 12.50 -1.00 -3.52
C VAL A 28 12.92 -2.44 -3.77
N GLU A 29 12.90 -3.29 -2.74
CA GLU A 29 13.25 -4.72 -2.86
C GLU A 29 12.28 -5.44 -3.79
N ASN A 30 10.97 -5.30 -3.57
CA ASN A 30 9.93 -5.90 -4.41
C ASN A 30 10.03 -5.42 -5.88
N GLY A 31 10.43 -4.17 -6.10
CA GLY A 31 10.60 -3.62 -7.44
C GLY A 31 11.85 -4.16 -8.14
N ALA A 32 12.94 -4.34 -7.40
CA ALA A 32 14.17 -4.98 -7.89
C ALA A 32 13.95 -6.47 -8.19
N ASP A 33 13.23 -7.18 -7.32
CA ASP A 33 12.88 -8.59 -7.52
C ASP A 33 11.96 -8.77 -8.74
N SER A 34 10.95 -7.92 -8.91
CA SER A 34 10.07 -7.94 -10.10
C SER A 34 10.85 -7.68 -11.39
N ALA A 35 11.85 -6.78 -11.35
CA ALA A 35 12.70 -6.52 -12.50
C ALA A 35 13.64 -7.70 -12.80
N ASN A 36 14.20 -8.34 -11.78
CA ASN A 36 15.01 -9.55 -11.92
C ASN A 36 14.20 -10.74 -12.43
N GLU A 37 12.96 -10.91 -11.97
CA GLU A 37 12.03 -11.91 -12.46
C GLU A 37 11.68 -11.66 -13.94
N TYR A 38 11.43 -10.40 -14.31
CA TYR A 38 11.21 -10.01 -15.70
C TYR A 38 12.44 -10.31 -16.57
N LEU A 39 13.64 -9.99 -16.09
CA LEU A 39 14.90 -10.26 -16.80
C LEU A 39 15.10 -11.76 -17.04
N SER A 40 14.92 -12.57 -16.00
CA SER A 40 15.13 -14.02 -16.07
C SER A 40 14.05 -14.74 -16.88
N THR A 41 12.79 -14.34 -16.73
CA THR A 41 11.65 -15.06 -17.30
C THR A 41 11.26 -14.56 -18.68
N SER A 42 11.30 -13.24 -18.92
CA SER A 42 10.81 -12.64 -20.17
C SER A 42 11.93 -12.33 -21.17
N MET A 43 13.15 -12.05 -20.70
CA MET A 43 14.31 -11.67 -21.54
C MET A 43 15.38 -12.78 -21.62
N GLY A 44 15.18 -13.92 -20.95
CA GLY A 44 16.14 -15.02 -20.95
C GLY A 44 17.53 -14.65 -20.38
N GLY A 45 17.60 -13.62 -19.53
CA GLY A 45 18.84 -13.16 -18.90
C GLY A 45 19.70 -12.22 -19.73
N SER A 46 19.27 -11.84 -20.95
CA SER A 46 20.04 -10.94 -21.82
C SER A 46 19.30 -9.62 -22.03
N MET A 47 19.64 -8.62 -21.22
CA MET A 47 19.12 -7.26 -21.35
C MET A 47 20.24 -6.24 -21.17
N ASP A 48 20.16 -5.14 -21.92
CA ASP A 48 21.08 -4.03 -21.76
C ASP A 48 20.89 -3.34 -20.40
N THR A 49 21.98 -2.86 -19.79
CA THR A 49 21.98 -2.35 -18.40
C THR A 49 21.09 -1.13 -18.26
N ASP A 50 21.09 -0.24 -19.26
CA ASP A 50 20.26 0.97 -19.26
C ASP A 50 18.77 0.64 -19.32
N SER A 51 18.40 -0.37 -20.10
CA SER A 51 17.02 -0.82 -20.22
C SER A 51 16.54 -1.52 -18.94
N PHE A 52 17.40 -2.33 -18.32
CA PHE A 52 17.11 -2.98 -17.04
C PHE A 52 16.89 -1.95 -15.92
N LEU A 53 17.76 -0.93 -15.83
CA LEU A 53 17.61 0.17 -14.87
C LEU A 53 16.29 0.92 -15.04
N LEU A 54 15.86 1.15 -16.27
CA LEU A 54 14.59 1.82 -16.55
C LEU A 54 13.38 0.99 -16.09
N ILE A 55 13.39 -0.32 -16.37
CA ILE A 55 12.34 -1.24 -15.93
C ILE A 55 12.31 -1.36 -14.40
N MET A 56 13.47 -1.52 -13.77
CA MET A 56 13.57 -1.59 -12.32
C MET A 56 13.03 -0.32 -11.64
N LYS A 57 13.41 0.86 -12.13
CA LYS A 57 12.84 2.12 -11.63
C LYS A 57 11.34 2.20 -11.86
N GLY A 58 10.84 1.67 -12.98
CA GLY A 58 9.41 1.54 -13.26
C GLY A 58 8.68 0.71 -12.20
N TYR A 59 9.14 -0.51 -11.93
CA TYR A 59 8.55 -1.38 -10.92
C TYR A 59 8.61 -0.79 -9.50
N ILE A 60 9.75 -0.20 -9.13
CA ILE A 60 9.91 0.49 -7.84
C ILE A 60 8.87 1.62 -7.74
N LEU A 61 8.78 2.47 -8.75
CA LEU A 61 7.82 3.58 -8.76
C LEU A 61 6.37 3.08 -8.69
N SER A 62 6.03 2.02 -9.41
CA SER A 62 4.70 1.40 -9.35
C SER A 62 4.36 0.89 -7.96
N ASN A 63 5.31 0.25 -7.26
CA ASN A 63 5.11 -0.18 -5.87
C ASN A 63 4.91 1.01 -4.93
N PHE A 64 5.69 2.08 -5.08
CA PHE A 64 5.50 3.30 -4.29
C PHE A 64 4.14 3.96 -4.55
N ILE A 65 3.69 4.04 -5.81
CA ILE A 65 2.38 4.60 -6.15
C ILE A 65 1.26 3.75 -5.57
N LEU A 66 1.33 2.42 -5.75
CA LEU A 66 0.30 1.49 -5.29
C LEU A 66 0.21 1.48 -3.76
N GLY A 67 1.34 1.30 -3.08
CA GLY A 67 1.43 1.39 -1.62
C GLY A 67 1.01 2.77 -1.10
N GLY A 68 1.39 3.84 -1.80
CA GLY A 68 0.98 5.21 -1.52
C GLY A 68 -0.53 5.41 -1.55
N ILE A 69 -1.20 4.96 -2.61
CA ILE A 69 -2.66 5.04 -2.73
C ILE A 69 -3.34 4.23 -1.63
N LEU A 70 -2.90 2.98 -1.41
CA LEU A 70 -3.43 2.11 -0.36
C LEU A 70 -3.30 2.72 1.03
N LEU A 71 -2.15 3.30 1.33
CA LEU A 71 -1.89 3.97 2.59
C LEU A 71 -2.76 5.22 2.76
N LEU A 72 -2.83 6.08 1.74
CA LEU A 72 -3.55 7.35 1.79
C LEU A 72 -5.06 7.12 1.92
N VAL A 73 -5.60 6.15 1.18
CA VAL A 73 -7.00 5.72 1.28
C VAL A 73 -7.29 5.09 2.65
N GLY A 74 -6.46 4.15 3.10
CA GLY A 74 -6.60 3.51 4.41
C GLY A 74 -6.57 4.51 5.56
N LEU A 75 -5.61 5.43 5.52
CA LEU A 75 -5.44 6.47 6.55
C LEU A 75 -6.59 7.48 6.53
N SER A 76 -7.08 7.87 5.34
CA SER A 76 -8.22 8.77 5.22
C SER A 76 -9.49 8.18 5.84
N PHE A 77 -9.78 6.91 5.53
CA PHE A 77 -10.93 6.22 6.12
C PHE A 77 -10.75 5.96 7.62
N PHE A 78 -9.53 5.69 8.08
CA PHE A 78 -9.22 5.56 9.49
C PHE A 78 -9.48 6.88 10.25
N CYS A 79 -8.98 8.00 9.74
CA CYS A 79 -9.23 9.33 10.32
C CYS A 79 -10.71 9.69 10.37
N MET A 80 -11.47 9.42 9.29
CA MET A 80 -12.93 9.65 9.29
C MET A 80 -13.65 8.77 10.31
N SER A 81 -13.25 7.50 10.43
CA SER A 81 -13.85 6.56 11.36
C SER A 81 -13.57 6.95 12.82
N LEU A 82 -12.33 7.35 13.11
CA LEU A 82 -11.93 7.88 14.41
C LEU A 82 -12.68 9.17 14.76
N TYR A 83 -12.75 10.13 13.83
CA TYR A 83 -13.47 11.38 14.06
C TYR A 83 -14.95 11.12 14.42
N LYS A 84 -15.59 10.20 13.69
CA LYS A 84 -16.97 9.82 13.97
C LYS A 84 -17.14 9.16 15.34
N LEU A 85 -16.19 8.31 15.73
CA LEU A 85 -16.19 7.64 17.04
C LEU A 85 -16.01 8.65 18.17
N LEU A 86 -15.03 9.55 18.06
CA LEU A 86 -14.76 10.59 19.05
C LEU A 86 -15.95 11.53 19.22
N LYS A 87 -16.57 11.97 18.11
CA LYS A 87 -17.75 12.84 18.14
C LYS A 87 -18.96 12.17 18.81
N GLU A 88 -19.12 10.86 18.67
CA GLU A 88 -20.21 10.14 19.34
C GLU A 88 -19.99 9.97 20.84
N MET A 89 -18.73 9.88 21.30
CA MET A 89 -18.42 9.90 22.73
C MET A 89 -18.64 11.28 23.33
N ASP A 90 -18.29 12.35 22.62
CA ASP A 90 -18.43 13.74 23.07
C ASP A 90 -19.89 14.23 23.14
N LEU A 91 -20.80 13.64 22.36
CA LEU A 91 -22.25 13.90 22.40
C LEU A 91 -23.02 12.95 23.35
N GLY A 92 -22.31 12.05 24.03
CA GLY A 92 -22.87 11.06 24.96
C GLY A 92 -22.91 11.53 26.42
N ASP A 93 -22.28 12.66 26.74
CA ASP A 93 -22.37 13.39 28.01
C ASP A 93 -23.40 14.54 27.92
#